data_AF-A0A8J4X7S8-F1
#
_entry.id   AF-A0A8J4X7S8-F1
#
_cell.length_a   1.000
_cell.length_b   1.000
_cell.length_c   1.000
_cell.angle_alpha   90.00
_cell.angle_beta   90.00
_cell.angle_gamma   90.00
#
_symmetry.space_group_name_H-M   'P 1'
#
loop_
_entity.id
_entity.type
_entity.pdbx_description
1 polymer ?
#
loop_
_entity_poly.entity_id
_entity_poly.type
_entity_poly.pdbx_seq_one_letter_code
_entity_poly.pdbx_strand_id
1 'polypeptide(L)'
;MSGRRGGRGGPEPPVLRRLIELPAPVLTRHQLKRLEEHRYSSAGRSLLEPVMQCYWEWLVGCMPPWVAPNLITIIGLATNAFTTLMLIYYCPTATEQVQCVCVCVRERVCLYRNTGDRETQTRLGLFVYQSLDAIDGKQARRTNSSSPLGELFDHGCDSLSTVFVVLGTSIAVQLGTNPDWMFFCCFAGMFMFYCAHWQTYVSGTLRFGIIDVTEVQIFIMVMYLLAAVGGSAFWQALIPVLNIQMKIVPALCTFVGAVICCTNYFRVIFTGGVGKNGSTIAGTSVLSPVLHIGSVIALAMMIYKKSAIQLFEKHPCLYILAFGFVSAKITNKLVVAHMTKSEMHLNDVAFLGPGLLFLNQYFNSFIDEYAVLWLAL
;
A
#
# COMPACT_ATOMS: atom_id res chain seq x y z
N MET A 1 2.29 -54.83 -38.58
CA MET A 1 2.11 -53.43 -39.00
C MET A 1 1.68 -52.60 -37.80
N SER A 2 2.23 -51.38 -37.68
CA SER A 2 2.04 -50.37 -36.61
C SER A 2 2.70 -50.73 -35.25
N GLY A 3 3.66 -50.00 -34.68
CA GLY A 3 4.15 -48.64 -34.94
C GLY A 3 4.08 -47.78 -33.67
N ARG A 4 4.81 -48.11 -32.59
CA ARG A 4 4.97 -47.23 -31.41
C ARG A 4 6.13 -46.26 -31.64
N ARG A 5 5.81 -44.98 -31.88
CA ARG A 5 6.77 -43.87 -31.88
C ARG A 5 7.19 -43.56 -30.43
N GLY A 6 8.49 -43.67 -30.16
CA GLY A 6 9.11 -43.12 -28.97
C GLY A 6 9.26 -41.60 -29.11
N GLY A 7 8.66 -40.86 -28.18
CA GLY A 7 8.99 -39.46 -27.91
C GLY A 7 9.99 -39.40 -26.76
N ARG A 8 11.25 -39.05 -27.07
CA ARG A 8 12.30 -38.79 -26.10
C ARG A 8 11.98 -37.53 -25.31
N GLY A 9 11.60 -37.66 -24.04
CA GLY A 9 11.78 -36.60 -23.04
C GLY A 9 13.16 -36.77 -22.42
N GLY A 10 14.16 -36.05 -22.94
CA GLY A 10 15.48 -36.01 -22.29
C GLY A 10 15.37 -35.34 -20.90
N PRO A 11 16.24 -35.69 -19.94
CA PRO A 11 16.24 -35.03 -18.64
C PRO A 11 16.54 -33.54 -18.83
N GLU A 12 15.67 -32.67 -18.31
CA GLU A 12 15.94 -31.24 -18.27
C GLU A 12 17.30 -30.96 -17.61
N PRO A 13 18.10 -30.02 -18.12
CA PRO A 13 19.43 -29.77 -17.58
C PRO A 13 19.33 -29.32 -16.10
N PRO A 14 20.23 -29.78 -15.22
CA PRO A 14 20.19 -29.52 -13.77
C PRO A 14 20.19 -28.03 -13.40
N VAL A 15 20.61 -27.16 -14.32
CA VAL A 15 20.58 -25.70 -14.18
C VAL A 15 19.14 -25.15 -14.20
N LEU A 16 18.24 -25.72 -15.02
CA LEU A 16 16.84 -25.30 -15.09
C LEU A 16 16.09 -25.67 -13.79
N ARG A 17 16.42 -26.84 -13.22
CA ARG A 17 15.91 -27.25 -11.89
C ARG A 17 16.34 -26.30 -10.78
N ARG A 18 17.59 -25.82 -10.76
CA ARG A 18 18.05 -24.84 -9.77
C ARG A 18 17.46 -23.45 -9.95
N LEU A 19 17.08 -23.08 -11.17
CA LEU A 19 16.37 -21.82 -11.44
C LEU A 19 14.87 -21.88 -11.04
N ILE A 20 14.31 -23.08 -10.94
CA ILE A 20 12.91 -23.35 -10.58
C ILE A 20 12.77 -23.84 -9.12
N GLU A 21 13.88 -24.16 -8.45
CA GLU A 21 13.89 -24.38 -7.00
C GLU A 21 13.47 -23.07 -6.32
N LEU A 22 12.19 -23.00 -5.97
CA LEU A 22 11.64 -22.02 -5.06
C LEU A 22 12.62 -21.91 -3.87
N PRO A 23 12.98 -20.70 -3.43
CA PRO A 23 13.87 -20.53 -2.29
C PRO A 23 13.36 -21.36 -1.11
N ALA A 24 14.28 -21.76 -0.22
CA ALA A 24 13.99 -22.55 0.97
C ALA A 24 12.64 -22.16 1.61
N PRO A 25 11.83 -23.13 2.08
CA PRO A 25 10.44 -22.89 2.47
C PRO A 25 10.34 -21.68 3.40
N VAL A 26 9.68 -20.62 2.90
CA VAL A 26 9.56 -19.32 3.58
C VAL A 26 8.80 -19.46 4.91
N LEU A 27 7.91 -20.44 4.99
CA LEU A 27 7.16 -20.80 6.20
C LEU A 27 7.50 -22.20 6.68
N THR A 28 7.65 -22.35 7.99
CA THR A 28 7.79 -23.66 8.64
C THR A 28 6.50 -24.47 8.51
N ARG A 29 6.60 -25.81 8.63
CA ARG A 29 5.41 -26.69 8.64
C ARG A 29 4.40 -26.32 9.73
N HIS A 30 4.88 -25.86 10.88
CA HIS A 30 4.01 -25.39 11.97
C HIS A 30 3.25 -24.12 11.56
N GLN A 31 3.92 -23.14 10.93
CA GLN A 31 3.27 -21.93 10.43
C GLN A 31 2.25 -22.24 9.34
N LEU A 32 2.56 -23.14 8.41
CA LEU A 32 1.61 -23.57 7.37
C LEU A 32 0.33 -24.19 7.96
N LYS A 33 0.47 -25.06 8.97
CA LYS A 33 -0.68 -25.63 9.69
C LYS A 33 -1.52 -24.55 10.36
N ARG A 34 -0.88 -23.57 11.02
CA ARG A 34 -1.57 -22.45 11.66
C ARG A 34 -2.31 -21.57 10.65
N LEU A 35 -1.71 -21.34 9.48
CA LEU A 35 -2.34 -20.59 8.39
C LEU A 35 -3.59 -21.28 7.86
N GLU A 36 -3.58 -22.61 7.73
CA GLU A 36 -4.75 -23.41 7.33
C GLU A 36 -5.90 -23.34 8.36
N GLU A 37 -5.54 -23.30 9.64
CA GLU A 37 -6.46 -23.14 10.77
C GLU A 37 -7.00 -21.70 10.92
N HIS A 38 -6.40 -20.71 10.23
CA HIS A 38 -6.81 -19.30 10.35
C HIS A 38 -8.26 -19.10 9.90
N ARG A 39 -8.95 -18.19 10.58
CA ARG A 39 -10.31 -17.78 10.26
C ARG A 39 -10.38 -16.27 10.34
N TYR A 40 -10.79 -15.67 9.24
CA TYR A 40 -11.01 -14.23 9.16
C TYR A 40 -11.97 -13.78 10.26
N SER A 41 -11.58 -12.73 10.98
CA SER A 41 -12.39 -12.09 12.02
C SER A 41 -12.25 -10.59 11.89
N SER A 42 -13.38 -9.91 11.67
CA SER A 42 -13.45 -8.47 11.70
C SER A 42 -14.64 -7.96 12.52
N ALA A 43 -14.52 -6.75 13.04
CA ALA A 43 -15.53 -6.11 13.86
C ALA A 43 -15.58 -4.59 13.59
N GLY A 44 -16.71 -3.97 13.89
CA GLY A 44 -16.93 -2.56 13.59
C GLY A 44 -17.48 -2.35 12.17
N ARG A 45 -17.82 -1.10 11.89
CA ARG A 45 -18.42 -0.68 10.62
C ARG A 45 -18.09 0.78 10.37
N SER A 46 -17.62 1.08 9.17
CA SER A 46 -17.35 2.46 8.76
C SER A 46 -18.62 3.20 8.33
N LEU A 47 -18.56 4.54 8.32
CA LEU A 47 -19.72 5.42 8.13
C LEU A 47 -20.38 5.28 6.74
N LEU A 48 -19.57 5.30 5.69
CA LEU A 48 -19.99 5.30 4.29
C LEU A 48 -20.09 3.89 3.69
N GLU A 49 -19.48 2.91 4.34
CA GLU A 49 -19.58 1.51 3.96
C GLU A 49 -21.02 1.03 3.72
N PRO A 50 -22.03 1.28 4.60
CA PRO A 50 -23.43 0.97 4.30
C PRO A 50 -23.91 1.38 2.93
N VAL A 51 -23.56 2.60 2.50
CA VAL A 51 -23.99 3.18 1.23
C VAL A 51 -23.23 2.50 0.09
N MET A 52 -21.92 2.29 0.28
CA MET A 52 -21.06 1.65 -0.70
C MET A 52 -21.37 0.16 -0.90
N GLN A 53 -21.95 -0.53 0.11
CA GLN A 53 -22.37 -1.93 -0.04
C GLN A 53 -23.33 -2.10 -1.23
N CYS A 54 -24.29 -1.19 -1.43
CA CYS A 54 -25.22 -1.28 -2.57
C CYS A 54 -24.49 -1.24 -3.92
N TYR A 55 -23.47 -0.38 -4.03
CA TYR A 55 -22.64 -0.29 -5.23
C TYR A 55 -21.79 -1.54 -5.42
N TRP A 56 -21.13 -2.03 -4.36
CA TRP A 56 -20.27 -3.20 -4.44
C TRP A 56 -21.03 -4.51 -4.68
N GLU A 57 -22.23 -4.65 -4.14
CA GLU A 57 -23.13 -5.79 -4.40
C GLU A 57 -23.61 -5.82 -5.85
N TRP A 58 -23.95 -4.65 -6.41
CA TRP A 58 -24.23 -4.53 -7.83
C TRP A 58 -22.99 -4.88 -8.68
N LEU A 59 -21.83 -4.33 -8.34
CA LEU A 59 -20.59 -4.50 -9.10
C LEU A 59 -20.11 -5.96 -9.09
N VAL A 60 -20.13 -6.62 -7.93
CA VAL A 60 -19.79 -8.04 -7.84
C VAL A 60 -20.79 -8.89 -8.62
N GLY A 61 -22.08 -8.50 -8.68
CA GLY A 61 -23.10 -9.17 -9.49
C GLY A 61 -22.77 -9.16 -10.99
N CYS A 62 -22.12 -8.09 -11.46
CA CYS A 62 -21.63 -7.96 -12.84
C CYS A 62 -20.37 -8.80 -13.13
N MET A 63 -19.66 -9.28 -12.10
CA MET A 63 -18.46 -10.09 -12.31
C MET A 63 -18.82 -11.52 -12.77
N PRO A 64 -18.17 -12.04 -13.83
CA PRO A 64 -18.37 -13.43 -14.22
C PRO A 64 -17.88 -14.40 -13.13
N PRO A 65 -18.58 -15.53 -12.90
CA PRO A 65 -18.23 -16.46 -11.82
C PRO A 65 -16.90 -17.19 -12.03
N TRP A 66 -16.36 -17.20 -13.25
CA TRP A 66 -15.05 -17.80 -13.56
C TRP A 66 -13.87 -16.88 -13.21
N VAL A 67 -14.12 -15.60 -12.92
CA VAL A 67 -13.07 -14.67 -12.49
C VAL A 67 -12.73 -14.97 -11.04
N ALA A 68 -11.48 -15.42 -10.83
CA ALA A 68 -10.95 -15.70 -9.51
C ALA A 68 -10.80 -14.40 -8.68
N PRO A 69 -11.11 -14.42 -7.37
CA PRO A 69 -10.95 -13.26 -6.48
C PRO A 69 -9.54 -12.66 -6.53
N ASN A 70 -8.50 -13.48 -6.39
CA ASN A 70 -7.11 -13.01 -6.41
C ASN A 70 -6.72 -12.37 -7.76
N LEU A 71 -7.40 -12.71 -8.86
CA LEU A 71 -7.20 -12.02 -10.14
C LEU A 71 -7.75 -10.60 -10.10
N ILE A 72 -8.89 -10.39 -9.43
CA ILE A 72 -9.46 -9.06 -9.19
C ILE A 72 -8.47 -8.22 -8.38
N THR A 73 -7.93 -8.77 -7.29
CA THR A 73 -6.92 -8.12 -6.44
C THR A 73 -5.68 -7.70 -7.26
N ILE A 74 -5.11 -8.60 -8.08
CA ILE A 74 -3.94 -8.30 -8.92
C ILE A 74 -4.24 -7.22 -9.94
N ILE A 75 -5.40 -7.29 -10.61
CA ILE A 75 -5.79 -6.28 -11.60
C ILE A 75 -5.96 -4.92 -10.92
N GLY A 76 -6.53 -4.89 -9.71
CA GLY A 76 -6.62 -3.70 -8.88
C GLY A 76 -5.24 -3.11 -8.60
N LEU A 77 -4.33 -3.90 -8.01
CA LEU A 77 -2.98 -3.48 -7.70
C LEU A 77 -2.22 -2.98 -8.95
N ALA A 78 -2.30 -3.74 -10.05
CA ALA A 78 -1.66 -3.38 -11.31
C ALA A 78 -2.20 -2.07 -11.88
N THR A 79 -3.51 -1.83 -11.76
CA THR A 79 -4.14 -0.57 -12.17
C THR A 79 -3.62 0.59 -11.33
N ASN A 80 -3.60 0.46 -10.00
CA ASN A 80 -3.11 1.50 -9.10
C ASN A 80 -1.61 1.80 -9.35
N ALA A 81 -0.80 0.75 -9.42
CA ALA A 81 0.63 0.85 -9.69
C ALA A 81 0.89 1.53 -11.04
N PHE A 82 0.22 1.08 -12.10
CA PHE A 82 0.37 1.68 -13.42
C PHE A 82 0.03 3.17 -13.42
N THR A 83 -1.12 3.55 -12.86
CA THR A 83 -1.52 4.97 -12.82
C THR A 83 -0.58 5.83 -11.98
N THR A 84 -0.06 5.31 -10.88
CA THR A 84 0.87 6.03 -10.02
C THR A 84 2.26 6.12 -10.66
N LEU A 85 2.73 5.06 -11.33
CA LEU A 85 4.00 5.10 -12.07
C LEU A 85 3.95 6.10 -13.23
N MET A 86 2.82 6.25 -13.90
CA MET A 86 2.62 7.33 -14.88
C MET A 86 2.72 8.71 -14.21
N LEU A 87 2.10 8.91 -13.04
CA LEU A 87 2.27 10.16 -12.28
C LEU A 87 3.73 10.43 -11.92
N ILE A 88 4.46 9.41 -11.47
CA ILE A 88 5.87 9.55 -11.10
C ILE A 88 6.74 9.86 -12.32
N TYR A 89 6.44 9.27 -13.48
CA TYR A 89 7.17 9.54 -14.71
C TYR A 89 7.06 11.01 -15.14
N TYR A 90 5.87 11.59 -15.06
CA TYR A 90 5.63 12.98 -15.45
C TYR A 90 5.89 14.01 -14.32
N CYS A 91 5.78 13.60 -13.06
CA CYS A 91 5.93 14.46 -11.88
C CYS A 91 6.86 13.82 -10.83
N PRO A 92 8.14 13.58 -11.16
CA PRO A 92 9.07 12.83 -10.32
C PRO A 92 9.41 13.54 -9.00
N THR A 93 9.26 14.87 -8.93
CA THR A 93 9.52 15.64 -7.71
C THR A 93 8.25 16.01 -6.94
N ALA A 94 7.07 15.65 -7.46
CA ALA A 94 5.77 16.08 -6.93
C ALA A 94 5.63 17.62 -6.81
N THR A 95 6.40 18.38 -7.59
CA THR A 95 6.31 19.84 -7.69
C THR A 95 5.68 20.26 -9.03
N GLU A 96 5.78 19.39 -10.02
CA GLU A 96 5.33 19.60 -11.38
C GLU A 96 3.81 19.70 -11.44
N GLN A 97 3.29 20.39 -12.46
CA GLN A 97 1.86 20.44 -12.70
C GLN A 97 1.39 19.11 -13.28
N VAL A 98 0.45 18.46 -12.59
CA VAL A 98 -0.21 17.26 -13.12
C VAL A 98 -1.07 17.67 -14.30
N GLN A 99 -0.60 17.40 -15.53
CA GLN A 99 -1.41 17.51 -16.73
C GLN A 99 -2.40 16.35 -16.73
N CYS A 100 -3.67 16.66 -16.47
CA CYS A 100 -4.67 15.64 -16.20
C CYS A 100 -5.64 15.47 -17.39
N VAL A 101 -5.80 14.24 -17.90
CA VAL A 101 -6.81 13.89 -18.92
C VAL A 101 -7.91 12.99 -18.33
N CYS A 102 -9.15 13.17 -18.79
CA CYS A 102 -10.43 12.65 -18.27
C CYS A 102 -10.84 11.25 -18.76
N VAL A 103 -11.57 10.47 -17.94
CA VAL A 103 -12.83 9.81 -18.36
C VAL A 103 -13.86 9.79 -17.21
N CYS A 104 -15.07 10.27 -17.53
CA CYS A 104 -16.31 10.07 -16.79
C CYS A 104 -16.92 8.71 -17.16
N VAL A 105 -17.43 7.94 -16.18
CA VAL A 105 -18.22 6.74 -16.48
C VAL A 105 -19.67 7.16 -16.79
N ARG A 106 -20.00 7.20 -18.09
CA ARG A 106 -21.32 6.99 -18.76
C ARG A 106 -22.49 7.91 -18.33
N GLU A 107 -23.19 8.69 -19.16
CA GLU A 107 -23.35 8.89 -20.61
C GLU A 107 -23.78 10.37 -20.79
N ARG A 108 -23.21 11.08 -21.77
CA ARG A 108 -23.49 12.49 -22.16
C ARG A 108 -23.00 13.63 -21.23
N VAL A 109 -21.70 13.94 -21.28
CA VAL A 109 -21.23 15.34 -21.31
C VAL A 109 -19.97 15.42 -22.20
N CYS A 110 -20.14 16.16 -23.29
CA CYS A 110 -19.18 16.87 -24.16
C CYS A 110 -17.87 17.34 -23.45
N LEU A 111 -16.71 17.62 -24.06
CA LEU A 111 -16.25 17.89 -25.42
C LEU A 111 -14.71 18.01 -25.31
N TYR A 112 -13.93 17.27 -26.11
CA TYR A 112 -12.67 17.71 -26.78
C TYR A 112 -12.14 16.47 -27.55
N ARG A 113 -12.49 16.34 -28.84
CA ARG A 113 -11.77 16.86 -30.01
C ARG A 113 -10.45 16.12 -30.26
N ASN A 114 -10.51 15.17 -31.21
CA ASN A 114 -9.44 14.64 -32.07
C ASN A 114 -7.98 14.92 -31.63
N THR A 115 -7.41 13.97 -30.91
CA THR A 115 -6.07 13.43 -31.16
C THR A 115 -6.06 12.02 -30.59
N GLY A 116 -5.69 11.02 -31.40
CA GLY A 116 -5.42 9.70 -30.87
C GLY A 116 -4.09 9.76 -30.14
N ASP A 117 -4.09 9.73 -28.81
CA ASP A 117 -2.85 9.66 -28.02
C ASP A 117 -3.08 9.08 -26.61
N ARG A 118 -2.05 8.39 -26.12
CA ARG A 118 -1.99 7.45 -24.99
C ARG A 118 -2.10 8.06 -23.57
N GLU A 119 -2.80 9.17 -23.35
CA GLU A 119 -2.58 9.95 -22.11
C GLU A 119 -3.77 10.07 -21.14
N THR A 120 -4.68 9.08 -21.07
CA THR A 120 -5.99 9.23 -20.38
C THR A 120 -6.13 8.54 -18.99
N GLN A 121 -5.09 7.95 -18.40
CA GLN A 121 -5.31 6.83 -17.47
C GLN A 121 -5.40 7.13 -15.96
N THR A 122 -4.96 8.27 -15.45
CA THR A 122 -4.66 8.41 -14.02
C THR A 122 -5.88 8.50 -13.08
N ARG A 123 -6.97 9.14 -13.50
CA ARG A 123 -8.11 9.45 -12.60
C ARG A 123 -9.03 8.25 -12.34
N LEU A 124 -9.15 7.37 -13.34
CA LEU A 124 -9.97 6.16 -13.26
C LEU A 124 -9.27 5.06 -12.44
N GLY A 125 -7.94 5.05 -12.40
CA GLY A 125 -7.19 3.96 -11.79
C GLY A 125 -7.42 3.78 -10.30
N LEU A 126 -7.51 4.88 -9.54
CA LEU A 126 -7.75 4.80 -8.09
C LEU A 126 -9.18 4.34 -7.77
N PHE A 127 -10.18 4.89 -8.47
CA PHE A 127 -11.58 4.46 -8.32
C PHE A 127 -11.78 3.00 -8.74
N VAL A 128 -11.15 2.59 -9.84
CA VAL A 128 -11.16 1.20 -10.30
C VAL A 128 -10.46 0.31 -9.28
N TYR A 129 -9.26 0.68 -8.82
CA TYR A 129 -8.56 -0.08 -7.78
C TYR A 129 -9.45 -0.29 -6.56
N GLN A 130 -9.96 0.77 -5.93
CA GLN A 130 -10.85 0.65 -4.77
C GLN A 130 -12.08 -0.19 -5.06
N SER A 131 -12.68 -0.03 -6.25
CA SER A 131 -13.86 -0.80 -6.62
C SER A 131 -13.54 -2.28 -6.75
N LEU A 132 -12.38 -2.65 -7.29
CA LEU A 132 -11.91 -4.03 -7.45
C LEU A 132 -11.50 -4.64 -6.10
N ASP A 133 -10.79 -3.88 -5.28
CA ASP A 133 -10.40 -4.19 -3.91
C ASP A 133 -11.62 -4.53 -3.05
N ALA A 134 -12.64 -3.67 -3.05
CA ALA A 134 -13.82 -3.88 -2.21
C ALA A 134 -14.71 -5.08 -2.62
N ILE A 135 -14.56 -5.60 -3.86
CA ILE A 135 -15.39 -6.71 -4.36
C ILE A 135 -14.67 -8.06 -4.37
N ASP A 136 -13.37 -8.14 -4.16
CA ASP A 136 -12.65 -9.42 -4.30
C ASP A 136 -13.09 -10.44 -3.23
N GLY A 137 -13.21 -10.04 -1.97
CA GLY A 137 -13.72 -10.86 -0.88
C GLY A 137 -15.22 -11.13 -1.03
N LYS A 138 -15.96 -10.23 -1.68
CA LYS A 138 -17.38 -10.47 -2.03
C LYS A 138 -17.49 -11.53 -3.12
N GLN A 139 -16.63 -11.47 -4.13
CA GLN A 139 -16.54 -12.48 -5.17
C GLN A 139 -16.15 -13.82 -4.55
N ALA A 140 -15.18 -13.85 -3.64
CA ALA A 140 -14.77 -15.07 -2.95
C ALA A 140 -15.91 -15.73 -2.18
N ARG A 141 -16.75 -14.93 -1.50
CA ARG A 141 -17.96 -15.43 -0.82
C ARG A 141 -18.99 -15.92 -1.83
N ARG A 142 -19.21 -15.20 -2.93
CA ARG A 142 -20.16 -15.57 -4.00
C ARG A 142 -19.77 -16.88 -4.69
N THR A 143 -18.48 -17.13 -4.90
CA THR A 143 -17.95 -18.32 -5.58
C THR A 143 -17.57 -19.45 -4.62
N ASN A 144 -17.84 -19.31 -3.31
CA ASN A 144 -17.44 -20.26 -2.26
C ASN A 144 -15.93 -20.60 -2.28
N SER A 145 -15.10 -19.60 -2.59
CA SER A 145 -13.65 -19.73 -2.68
C SER A 145 -12.89 -18.88 -1.65
N SER A 146 -13.55 -18.47 -0.58
CA SER A 146 -12.91 -17.78 0.56
C SER A 146 -11.87 -18.69 1.23
N SER A 147 -10.65 -18.17 1.41
CA SER A 147 -9.55 -18.92 2.04
C SER A 147 -8.60 -17.98 2.79
N PRO A 148 -7.86 -18.49 3.80
CA PRO A 148 -6.81 -17.71 4.46
C PRO A 148 -5.74 -17.21 3.48
N LEU A 149 -5.42 -17.99 2.45
CA LEU A 149 -4.48 -17.56 1.42
C LEU A 149 -5.01 -16.37 0.62
N GLY A 150 -6.31 -16.32 0.33
CA GLY A 150 -6.94 -15.18 -0.32
C GLY A 150 -6.85 -13.90 0.52
N GLU A 151 -7.14 -14.00 1.82
CA GLU A 151 -6.98 -12.88 2.78
C GLU A 151 -5.52 -12.40 2.88
N LEU A 152 -4.58 -13.34 2.98
CA LEU A 152 -3.15 -13.01 3.01
C LEU A 152 -2.71 -12.29 1.73
N PHE A 153 -3.25 -12.72 0.59
CA PHE A 153 -2.93 -12.17 -0.72
C PHE A 153 -3.51 -10.76 -0.90
N ASP A 154 -4.75 -10.55 -0.47
CA ASP A 154 -5.46 -9.27 -0.46
C ASP A 154 -4.71 -8.22 0.38
N HIS A 155 -4.52 -8.48 1.68
CA HIS A 155 -3.77 -7.57 2.56
C HIS A 155 -2.31 -7.38 2.14
N GLY A 156 -1.74 -8.39 1.48
CA GLY A 156 -0.42 -8.31 0.87
C GLY A 156 -0.35 -7.31 -0.28
N CYS A 157 -1.40 -7.22 -1.08
CA CYS A 157 -1.55 -6.24 -2.16
C CYS A 157 -1.92 -4.85 -1.61
N ASP A 158 -2.77 -4.78 -0.58
CA ASP A 158 -3.13 -3.52 0.08
C ASP A 158 -1.93 -2.76 0.63
N SER A 159 -0.95 -3.48 1.19
CA SER A 159 0.25 -2.85 1.73
C SER A 159 1.10 -2.16 0.64
N LEU A 160 1.22 -2.79 -0.53
CA LEU A 160 1.87 -2.19 -1.70
C LEU A 160 1.03 -1.06 -2.30
N SER A 161 -0.28 -1.29 -2.41
CA SER A 161 -1.23 -0.33 -2.93
C SER A 161 -1.23 0.97 -2.12
N THR A 162 -1.14 0.86 -0.79
CA THR A 162 -1.04 1.99 0.13
C THR A 162 0.12 2.92 -0.24
N VAL A 163 1.29 2.36 -0.61
CA VAL A 163 2.47 3.15 -1.05
C VAL A 163 2.12 3.99 -2.28
N PHE A 164 1.49 3.37 -3.28
CA PHE A 164 1.09 4.05 -4.50
C PHE A 164 0.00 5.11 -4.25
N VAL A 165 -0.99 4.81 -3.41
CA VAL A 165 -2.07 5.76 -3.08
C VAL A 165 -1.53 7.00 -2.38
N VAL A 166 -0.71 6.86 -1.33
CA VAL A 166 -0.19 8.02 -0.58
C VAL A 166 0.76 8.87 -1.44
N LEU A 167 1.57 8.23 -2.30
CA LEU A 167 2.47 8.92 -3.20
C LEU A 167 1.71 9.63 -4.32
N GLY A 168 0.78 8.94 -4.98
CA GLY A 168 -0.08 9.52 -6.01
C GLY A 168 -0.88 10.71 -5.50
N THR A 169 -1.38 10.63 -4.26
CA THR A 169 -2.10 11.73 -3.60
C THR A 169 -1.20 12.93 -3.34
N SER A 170 0.04 12.68 -2.88
CA SER A 170 1.02 13.74 -2.67
C SER A 170 1.40 14.43 -3.97
N ILE A 171 1.52 13.69 -5.09
CA ILE A 171 1.74 14.25 -6.42
C ILE A 171 0.53 15.09 -6.87
N ALA A 172 -0.70 14.55 -6.71
CA ALA A 172 -1.93 15.20 -7.15
C ALA A 172 -2.15 16.60 -6.52
N VAL A 173 -1.72 16.79 -5.26
CA VAL A 173 -1.83 18.08 -4.57
C VAL A 173 -0.55 18.92 -4.60
N GLN A 174 0.47 18.47 -5.34
CA GLN A 174 1.80 19.09 -5.42
C GLN A 174 2.45 19.31 -4.06
N LEU A 175 2.46 18.27 -3.22
CA LEU A 175 3.01 18.33 -1.89
C LEU A 175 4.55 18.36 -1.88
N GLY A 176 5.20 18.06 -3.00
CA GLY A 176 6.65 18.16 -3.15
C GLY A 176 7.21 19.57 -2.93
N THR A 177 6.39 20.62 -3.07
CA THR A 177 6.78 21.99 -2.69
C THR A 177 6.94 22.17 -1.17
N ASN A 178 6.43 21.22 -0.38
CA ASN A 178 6.58 21.14 1.07
C ASN A 178 7.07 19.74 1.46
N PRO A 179 8.36 19.43 1.28
CA PRO A 179 8.92 18.09 1.49
C PRO A 179 8.61 17.51 2.87
N ASP A 180 8.66 18.31 3.94
CA ASP A 180 8.32 17.86 5.28
C ASP A 180 6.88 17.32 5.40
N TRP A 181 5.92 18.01 4.78
CA TRP A 181 4.51 17.58 4.75
C TRP A 181 4.31 16.36 3.86
N MET A 182 5.03 16.27 2.74
CA MET A 182 5.00 15.10 1.87
C MET A 182 5.56 13.86 2.59
N PHE A 183 6.70 13.99 3.26
CA PHE A 183 7.28 12.94 4.08
C PHE A 183 6.28 12.50 5.16
N PHE A 184 5.74 13.45 5.91
CA PHE A 184 4.76 13.16 6.95
C PHE A 184 3.54 12.42 6.41
N CYS A 185 2.89 12.91 5.35
CA CYS A 185 1.66 12.30 4.83
C CYS A 185 1.89 10.88 4.30
N CYS A 186 2.96 10.66 3.54
CA CYS A 186 3.29 9.34 3.00
C CYS A 186 3.59 8.34 4.12
N PHE A 187 4.49 8.69 5.04
CA PHE A 187 4.86 7.78 6.14
C PHE A 187 3.74 7.60 7.17
N ALA A 188 2.89 8.62 7.40
CA ALA A 188 1.71 8.48 8.23
C ALA A 188 0.73 7.48 7.63
N GLY A 189 0.42 7.55 6.32
CA GLY A 189 -0.50 6.59 5.69
C GLY A 189 0.01 5.15 5.78
N MET A 190 1.29 4.91 5.50
CA MET A 190 1.92 3.59 5.63
C MET A 190 1.93 3.10 7.09
N PHE A 191 2.26 3.97 8.05
CA PHE A 191 2.23 3.66 9.48
C PHE A 191 0.82 3.33 9.97
N MET A 192 -0.19 4.08 9.54
CA MET A 192 -1.58 3.86 9.89
C MET A 192 -2.09 2.50 9.41
N PHE A 193 -1.75 2.11 8.18
CA PHE A 193 -2.06 0.79 7.64
C PHE A 193 -1.34 -0.33 8.42
N TYR A 194 -0.07 -0.12 8.79
CA TYR A 194 0.67 -1.03 9.67
C TYR A 194 0.01 -1.18 11.05
N CYS A 195 -0.44 -0.08 11.66
CA CYS A 195 -1.09 -0.11 12.97
C CYS A 195 -2.42 -0.88 12.97
N ALA A 196 -3.20 -0.85 11.88
CA ALA A 196 -4.40 -1.67 11.74
C ALA A 196 -4.06 -3.17 11.82
N HIS A 197 -2.98 -3.59 11.16
CA HIS A 197 -2.49 -4.97 11.21
C HIS A 197 -1.82 -5.30 12.54
N TRP A 198 -1.16 -4.34 13.19
CA TRP A 198 -0.58 -4.53 14.52
C TRP A 198 -1.67 -4.75 15.56
N GLN A 199 -2.73 -3.94 15.55
CA GLN A 199 -3.89 -4.18 16.39
C GLN A 199 -4.46 -5.59 16.18
N THR A 200 -4.52 -6.03 14.92
CA THR A 200 -5.04 -7.35 14.55
C THR A 200 -4.12 -8.48 15.03
N TYR A 201 -2.80 -8.30 14.96
CA TYR A 201 -1.81 -9.20 15.56
C TYR A 201 -1.94 -9.32 17.09
N VAL A 202 -2.31 -8.23 17.77
CA VAL A 202 -2.51 -8.23 19.22
C VAL A 202 -3.84 -8.88 19.62
N SER A 203 -4.92 -8.47 18.97
CA SER A 203 -6.30 -8.79 19.39
C SER A 203 -6.94 -9.97 18.67
N GLY A 204 -6.34 -10.43 17.56
CA GLY A 204 -6.88 -11.52 16.76
C GLY A 204 -8.06 -11.10 15.86
N THR A 205 -8.41 -9.82 15.78
CA THR A 205 -9.56 -9.34 15.00
C THR A 205 -9.28 -7.96 14.43
N LEU A 206 -9.54 -7.79 13.13
CA LEU A 206 -9.45 -6.50 12.46
C LEU A 206 -10.63 -5.62 12.86
N ARG A 207 -10.38 -4.48 13.52
CA ARG A 207 -11.45 -3.60 14.00
C ARG A 207 -11.49 -2.32 13.20
N PHE A 208 -12.65 -2.06 12.60
CA PHE A 208 -12.91 -0.86 11.83
C PHE A 208 -13.47 0.26 12.70
N GLY A 209 -12.97 1.48 12.47
CA GLY A 209 -13.47 2.71 13.07
C GLY A 209 -14.69 3.27 12.33
N ILE A 210 -15.21 4.40 12.83
CA ILE A 210 -16.26 5.16 12.13
C ILE A 210 -15.70 5.80 10.86
N ILE A 211 -14.47 6.32 10.94
CA ILE A 211 -13.69 6.81 9.80
C ILE A 211 -12.57 5.80 9.58
N ASP A 212 -12.59 5.14 8.44
CA ASP A 212 -11.64 4.09 8.08
C ASP A 212 -11.32 4.14 6.57
N VAL A 213 -10.77 3.06 6.01
CA VAL A 213 -10.32 2.96 4.62
C VAL A 213 -11.35 3.51 3.62
N THR A 214 -12.65 3.21 3.79
CA THR A 214 -13.70 3.66 2.87
C THR A 214 -13.80 5.19 2.78
N GLU A 215 -13.89 5.88 3.93
CA GLU A 215 -13.99 7.35 3.98
C GLU A 215 -12.71 8.00 3.46
N VAL A 216 -11.56 7.45 3.84
CA VAL A 216 -10.25 7.96 3.40
C VAL A 216 -10.11 7.85 1.88
N GLN A 217 -10.47 6.71 1.29
CA GLN A 217 -10.38 6.55 -0.16
C GLN A 217 -11.37 7.46 -0.91
N ILE A 218 -12.61 7.63 -0.42
CA ILE A 218 -13.55 8.59 -1.00
C ILE A 218 -13.00 10.03 -0.90
N PHE A 219 -12.41 10.40 0.23
CA PHE A 219 -11.76 11.69 0.40
C PHE A 219 -10.63 11.89 -0.63
N ILE A 220 -9.78 10.88 -0.85
CA ILE A 220 -8.71 10.93 -1.86
C ILE A 220 -9.30 11.06 -3.27
N MET A 221 -10.40 10.38 -3.61
CA MET A 221 -11.07 10.58 -4.89
C MET A 221 -11.51 12.04 -5.08
N VAL A 222 -12.10 12.65 -4.05
CA VAL A 222 -12.50 14.06 -4.09
C VAL A 222 -11.28 14.94 -4.31
N MET A 223 -10.15 14.66 -3.65
CA MET A 223 -8.90 15.39 -3.91
C MET A 223 -8.44 15.25 -5.37
N TYR A 224 -8.53 14.05 -5.96
CA TYR A 224 -8.16 13.83 -7.36
C TYR A 224 -9.10 14.59 -8.31
N LEU A 225 -10.39 14.66 -8.01
CA LEU A 225 -11.38 15.44 -8.76
C LEU A 225 -11.10 16.95 -8.65
N LEU A 226 -10.72 17.44 -7.46
CA LEU A 226 -10.35 18.84 -7.27
C LEU A 226 -9.04 19.19 -8.00
N ALA A 227 -8.03 18.32 -7.93
CA ALA A 227 -6.79 18.46 -8.71
C ALA A 227 -7.06 18.46 -10.22
N ALA A 228 -8.02 17.64 -10.64
CA ALA A 228 -8.42 17.52 -12.04
C ALA A 228 -9.09 18.80 -12.59
N VAL A 229 -9.98 19.40 -11.83
CA VAL A 229 -10.77 20.57 -12.26
C VAL A 229 -10.01 21.86 -11.99
N GLY A 230 -9.39 21.99 -10.82
CA GLY A 230 -8.73 23.21 -10.37
C GLY A 230 -7.24 23.29 -10.73
N GLY A 231 -6.62 22.17 -11.11
CA GLY A 231 -5.20 22.10 -11.43
C GLY A 231 -4.28 22.48 -10.25
N SER A 232 -3.05 22.86 -10.58
CA SER A 232 -2.05 23.35 -9.62
C SER A 232 -2.48 24.66 -8.95
N ALA A 233 -3.15 25.54 -9.70
CA ALA A 233 -3.61 26.84 -9.20
C ALA A 233 -4.53 26.70 -7.97
N PHE A 234 -5.44 25.73 -7.97
CA PHE A 234 -6.30 25.46 -6.83
C PHE A 234 -5.51 25.08 -5.58
N TRP A 235 -4.53 24.17 -5.69
CA TRP A 235 -3.75 23.70 -4.55
C TRP A 235 -2.74 24.71 -4.02
N GLN A 236 -2.29 25.63 -4.88
CA GLN A 236 -1.41 26.74 -4.52
C GLN A 236 -2.16 27.98 -4.02
N ALA A 237 -3.48 28.05 -4.24
CA ALA A 237 -4.30 29.17 -3.78
C ALA A 237 -4.21 29.33 -2.26
N LEU A 238 -4.12 30.58 -1.81
CA LEU A 238 -4.16 30.93 -0.39
C LEU A 238 -5.61 31.01 0.07
N ILE A 239 -5.89 30.43 1.23
CA ILE A 239 -7.18 30.58 1.90
C ILE A 239 -7.24 31.98 2.51
N PRO A 240 -8.15 32.87 2.06
CA PRO A 240 -8.34 34.17 2.68
C PRO A 240 -8.68 33.96 4.15
N VAL A 241 -8.04 34.70 5.06
CA VAL A 241 -8.05 34.56 6.54
C VAL A 241 -6.90 33.74 7.13
N LEU A 242 -6.67 32.51 6.68
CA LEU A 242 -5.65 31.63 7.31
C LEU A 242 -4.23 31.84 6.75
N ASN A 243 -4.11 32.41 5.56
CA ASN A 243 -2.83 32.59 4.85
C ASN A 243 -2.03 31.29 4.69
N ILE A 244 -2.74 30.17 4.53
CA ILE A 244 -2.16 28.86 4.20
C ILE A 244 -2.59 28.45 2.79
N GLN A 245 -1.76 27.66 2.11
CA GLN A 245 -2.09 27.09 0.81
C GLN A 245 -3.12 25.97 0.96
N MET A 246 -4.04 25.84 -0.01
CA MET A 246 -5.07 24.79 -0.04
C MET A 246 -4.50 23.38 0.14
N LYS A 247 -3.31 23.09 -0.38
CA LYS A 247 -2.62 21.78 -0.23
C LYS A 247 -2.30 21.39 1.21
N ILE A 248 -2.23 22.36 2.13
CA ILE A 248 -1.95 22.11 3.54
C ILE A 248 -3.20 21.59 4.26
N VAL A 249 -4.41 21.87 3.77
CA VAL A 249 -5.65 21.40 4.40
C VAL A 249 -5.73 19.87 4.44
N PRO A 250 -5.54 19.12 3.33
CA PRO A 250 -5.47 17.67 3.38
C PRO A 250 -4.34 17.16 4.31
N ALA A 251 -3.19 17.82 4.35
CA ALA A 251 -2.09 17.41 5.22
C ALA A 251 -2.44 17.55 6.72
N LEU A 252 -3.15 18.61 7.09
CA LEU A 252 -3.70 18.80 8.44
C LEU A 252 -4.79 17.76 8.75
N CYS A 253 -5.66 17.43 7.78
CA CYS A 253 -6.63 16.35 7.93
C CYS A 253 -5.93 15.00 8.17
N THR A 254 -4.85 14.70 7.45
CA THR A 254 -4.02 13.51 7.68
C THR A 254 -3.40 13.52 9.08
N PHE A 255 -2.91 14.67 9.56
CA PHE A 255 -2.38 14.78 10.92
C PHE A 255 -3.44 14.50 11.99
N VAL A 256 -4.58 15.17 11.91
CA VAL A 256 -5.69 14.98 12.87
C VAL A 256 -6.22 13.54 12.80
N GLY A 257 -6.41 12.99 11.60
CA GLY A 257 -6.82 11.62 11.38
C GLY A 257 -5.82 10.62 11.97
N ALA A 258 -4.53 10.82 11.74
CA ALA A 258 -3.47 9.99 12.31
C ALA A 258 -3.50 10.01 13.85
N VAL A 259 -3.66 11.18 14.49
CA VAL A 259 -3.76 11.28 15.96
C VAL A 259 -4.98 10.51 16.48
N ILE A 260 -6.16 10.71 15.89
CA ILE A 260 -7.40 10.05 16.31
C ILE A 260 -7.27 8.52 16.14
N CYS A 261 -6.86 8.07 14.96
CA CYS A 261 -6.79 6.65 14.66
C CYS A 261 -5.66 5.95 15.42
N CYS A 262 -4.50 6.59 15.61
CA CYS A 262 -3.45 6.10 16.50
C CYS A 262 -3.97 5.93 17.92
N THR A 263 -4.70 6.91 18.46
CA THR A 263 -5.28 6.79 19.81
C THR A 263 -6.17 5.56 19.94
N ASN A 264 -7.00 5.29 18.92
CA ASN A 264 -7.86 4.11 18.89
C ASN A 264 -7.06 2.80 18.79
N TYR A 265 -6.10 2.73 17.86
CA TYR A 265 -5.26 1.54 17.67
C TYR A 265 -4.41 1.24 18.90
N PHE A 266 -3.73 2.24 19.46
CA PHE A 266 -2.90 2.07 20.64
C PHE A 266 -3.72 1.69 21.87
N ARG A 267 -4.94 2.22 22.03
CA ARG A 267 -5.85 1.76 23.07
C ARG A 267 -6.08 0.25 22.98
N VAL A 268 -6.34 -0.28 21.78
CA VAL A 268 -6.54 -1.72 21.58
C VAL A 268 -5.23 -2.51 21.69
N ILE A 269 -4.10 -1.98 21.23
CA ILE A 269 -2.78 -2.64 21.37
C ILE A 269 -2.40 -2.81 22.85
N PHE A 270 -2.66 -1.82 23.70
CA PHE A 270 -2.30 -1.88 25.12
C PHE A 270 -3.29 -2.66 25.98
N THR A 271 -4.55 -2.81 25.56
CA THR A 271 -5.61 -3.42 26.39
C THR A 271 -6.24 -4.68 25.80
N GLY A 272 -6.01 -4.95 24.52
CA GLY A 272 -6.68 -5.98 23.73
C GLY A 272 -5.84 -7.23 23.46
N GLY A 273 -4.73 -7.43 24.16
CA GLY A 273 -3.91 -8.64 24.01
C GLY A 273 -4.65 -9.89 24.48
N VAL A 274 -4.81 -10.86 23.57
CA VAL A 274 -5.54 -12.12 23.84
C VAL A 274 -4.63 -13.34 24.05
N GLY A 275 -3.31 -13.14 23.94
CA GLY A 275 -2.31 -14.17 24.19
C GLY A 275 -2.10 -14.47 25.68
N LYS A 276 -1.14 -15.37 25.96
CA LYS A 276 -0.75 -15.72 27.34
C LYS A 276 -0.33 -14.45 28.10
N ASN A 277 -0.91 -14.20 29.27
CA ASN A 277 -0.63 -13.01 30.09
C ASN A 277 -0.96 -11.67 29.41
N GLY A 278 -1.94 -11.63 28.48
CA GLY A 278 -2.29 -10.41 27.75
C GLY A 278 -1.29 -10.04 26.63
N SER A 279 -0.51 -11.02 26.16
CA SER A 279 0.41 -10.89 25.02
C SER A 279 -0.32 -10.89 23.67
N THR A 280 0.42 -10.79 22.57
CA THR A 280 -0.12 -10.97 21.21
C THR A 280 -0.63 -12.39 21.00
N ILE A 281 -1.32 -12.65 19.88
CA ILE A 281 -1.77 -14.01 19.55
C ILE A 281 -0.63 -15.04 19.39
N ALA A 282 0.59 -14.57 19.15
CA ALA A 282 1.80 -15.39 19.07
C ALA A 282 2.47 -15.62 20.44
N GLY A 283 1.96 -15.01 21.52
CA GLY A 283 2.58 -15.06 22.83
C GLY A 283 3.73 -14.06 23.03
N THR A 284 3.93 -13.10 22.11
CA THR A 284 4.99 -12.10 22.17
C THR A 284 4.53 -10.81 22.85
N SER A 285 5.48 -9.94 23.22
CA SER A 285 5.14 -8.59 23.67
C SER A 285 4.22 -7.88 22.66
N VAL A 286 3.17 -7.22 23.14
CA VAL A 286 2.28 -6.38 22.31
C VAL A 286 3.03 -5.21 21.66
N LEU A 287 4.22 -4.87 22.16
CA LEU A 287 5.08 -3.82 21.61
C LEU A 287 6.15 -4.33 20.64
N SER A 288 6.30 -5.64 20.43
CA SER A 288 7.34 -6.18 19.52
C SER A 288 7.29 -5.59 18.10
N PRO A 289 6.10 -5.28 17.51
CA PRO A 289 6.04 -4.69 16.18
C PRO A 289 6.57 -3.24 16.09
N VAL A 290 6.74 -2.51 17.21
CA VAL A 290 7.32 -1.14 17.23
C VAL A 290 8.68 -1.11 16.58
N LEU A 291 9.54 -2.06 16.93
CA LEU A 291 10.93 -2.06 16.48
C LEU A 291 11.05 -2.22 14.97
N HIS A 292 10.06 -2.84 14.32
CA HIS A 292 10.08 -3.13 12.89
C HIS A 292 9.68 -1.92 12.06
N ILE A 293 8.54 -1.30 12.36
CA ILE A 293 8.12 -0.08 11.65
C ILE A 293 8.93 1.14 12.09
N GLY A 294 9.31 1.18 13.37
CA GLY A 294 10.12 2.25 13.95
C GLY A 294 11.51 2.32 13.33
N SER A 295 12.14 1.18 13.02
CA SER A 295 13.44 1.18 12.31
C SER A 295 13.30 1.70 10.88
N VAL A 296 12.25 1.33 10.14
CA VAL A 296 12.00 1.87 8.78
C VAL A 296 11.84 3.38 8.82
N ILE A 297 10.97 3.90 9.70
CA ILE A 297 10.69 5.34 9.81
C ILE A 297 11.93 6.10 10.31
N ALA A 298 12.65 5.56 11.30
CA ALA A 298 13.85 6.19 11.83
C ALA A 298 14.98 6.25 10.79
N LEU A 299 15.21 5.17 10.04
CA LEU A 299 16.17 5.15 8.95
C LEU A 299 15.77 6.14 7.85
N ALA A 300 14.50 6.17 7.45
CA ALA A 300 13.99 7.13 6.48
C ALA A 300 14.21 8.57 6.95
N MET A 301 13.76 8.91 8.16
CA MET A 301 13.89 10.27 8.69
C MET A 301 15.35 10.71 8.83
N MET A 302 16.22 9.82 9.30
CA MET A 302 17.65 10.10 9.40
C MET A 302 18.28 10.32 8.03
N ILE A 303 17.99 9.45 7.05
CA ILE A 303 18.53 9.57 5.70
C ILE A 303 18.05 10.84 5.03
N TYR A 304 16.78 11.18 5.20
CA TYR A 304 16.22 12.45 4.77
C TYR A 304 16.99 13.63 5.40
N LYS A 305 17.09 13.71 6.73
CA LYS A 305 17.66 14.88 7.40
C LYS A 305 19.18 15.00 7.36
N LYS A 306 19.91 13.92 7.05
CA LYS A 306 21.38 13.90 7.01
C LYS A 306 21.98 13.75 5.61
N SER A 307 21.17 13.56 4.57
CA SER A 307 21.68 13.42 3.20
C SER A 307 22.41 14.68 2.76
N ALA A 308 23.66 14.52 2.33
CA ALA A 308 24.49 15.61 1.84
C ALA A 308 23.96 16.17 0.51
N ILE A 309 23.32 15.31 -0.30
CA ILE A 309 22.79 15.70 -1.61
C ILE A 309 21.31 16.10 -1.56
N GLN A 310 20.67 16.12 -0.39
CA GLN A 310 19.22 16.33 -0.24
C GLN A 310 18.42 15.29 -1.04
N LEU A 311 18.73 14.01 -0.80
CA LEU A 311 18.23 12.88 -1.59
C LEU A 311 16.69 12.85 -1.67
N PHE A 312 16.02 13.10 -0.54
CA PHE A 312 14.56 13.11 -0.51
C PHE A 312 13.97 14.32 -1.25
N GLU A 313 14.54 15.52 -1.08
CA GLU A 313 14.03 16.73 -1.72
C GLU A 313 14.21 16.70 -3.25
N LYS A 314 15.30 16.09 -3.73
CA LYS A 314 15.57 15.97 -5.17
C LYS A 314 14.88 14.80 -5.83
N HIS A 315 14.71 13.69 -5.11
CA HIS A 315 14.13 12.45 -5.64
C HIS A 315 13.01 11.88 -4.73
N PRO A 316 11.98 12.68 -4.37
CA PRO A 316 11.01 12.29 -3.35
C PRO A 316 10.18 11.07 -3.75
N CYS A 317 9.75 10.97 -5.02
CA CYS A 317 8.94 9.84 -5.46
C CYS A 317 9.71 8.51 -5.39
N LEU A 318 10.95 8.50 -5.91
CA LEU A 318 11.82 7.33 -5.84
C LEU A 318 12.11 6.94 -4.39
N TYR A 319 12.36 7.93 -3.55
CA TYR A 319 12.60 7.72 -2.12
C TYR A 319 11.40 7.10 -1.41
N ILE A 320 10.19 7.63 -1.61
CA ILE A 320 8.96 7.07 -1.03
C ILE A 320 8.68 5.67 -1.56
N LEU A 321 8.94 5.38 -2.84
CA LEU A 321 8.82 4.01 -3.36
C LEU A 321 9.77 3.04 -2.65
N ALA A 322 11.05 3.39 -2.52
CA ALA A 322 12.05 2.51 -1.90
C ALA A 322 11.71 2.19 -0.44
N PHE A 323 11.49 3.22 0.39
CA PHE A 323 11.12 3.01 1.79
C PHE A 323 9.70 2.47 1.96
N GLY A 324 8.81 2.80 1.03
CA GLY A 324 7.44 2.31 1.02
C GLY A 324 7.37 0.82 0.75
N PHE A 325 8.15 0.29 -0.20
CA PHE A 325 8.23 -1.15 -0.44
C PHE A 325 8.87 -1.90 0.73
N VAL A 326 9.84 -1.30 1.42
CA VAL A 326 10.33 -1.84 2.69
C VAL A 326 9.19 -1.89 3.72
N SER A 327 8.45 -0.79 3.90
CA SER A 327 7.30 -0.72 4.83
C SER A 327 6.20 -1.73 4.48
N ALA A 328 5.86 -1.88 3.20
CA ALA A 328 4.88 -2.85 2.70
C ALA A 328 5.32 -4.29 3.00
N LYS A 329 6.58 -4.64 2.73
CA LYS A 329 7.12 -5.96 3.06
C LYS A 329 7.10 -6.25 4.56
N ILE A 330 7.46 -5.27 5.39
CA ILE A 330 7.41 -5.40 6.85
C ILE A 330 5.96 -5.56 7.34
N THR A 331 5.01 -4.86 6.73
CA THR A 331 3.57 -5.05 6.99
C THR A 331 3.13 -6.46 6.61
N ASN A 332 3.54 -6.98 5.45
CA ASN A 332 3.22 -8.33 5.02
C ASN A 332 3.76 -9.39 5.99
N LYS A 333 4.95 -9.18 6.55
CA LYS A 333 5.46 -10.05 7.63
C LYS A 333 4.58 -10.02 8.88
N LEU A 334 4.03 -8.86 9.23
CA LEU A 334 3.10 -8.73 10.36
C LEU A 334 1.78 -9.46 10.09
N VAL A 335 1.25 -9.37 8.87
CA VAL A 335 0.05 -10.13 8.44
C VAL A 335 0.32 -11.63 8.51
N VAL A 336 1.44 -12.10 7.97
CA VAL A 336 1.85 -13.51 8.05
C VAL A 336 2.01 -13.95 9.51
N ALA A 337 2.69 -13.15 10.34
CA ALA A 337 2.88 -13.44 11.76
C ALA A 337 1.55 -13.55 12.50
N HIS A 338 0.58 -12.70 12.14
CA HIS A 338 -0.78 -12.77 12.65
C HIS A 338 -1.47 -14.08 12.26
N MET A 339 -1.60 -14.35 10.97
CA MET A 339 -2.35 -15.50 10.48
C MET A 339 -1.72 -16.84 10.87
N THR A 340 -0.39 -16.87 11.04
CA THR A 340 0.35 -18.06 11.48
C THR A 340 0.56 -18.13 12.99
N LYS A 341 0.14 -17.11 13.76
CA LYS A 341 0.38 -16.98 15.20
C LYS A 341 1.86 -17.18 15.57
N SER A 342 2.75 -16.57 14.82
CA SER A 342 4.21 -16.67 15.01
C SER A 342 4.83 -15.32 15.36
N GLU A 343 6.01 -15.36 15.96
CA GLU A 343 6.77 -14.14 16.26
C GLU A 343 7.26 -13.46 14.97
N MET A 344 7.49 -12.14 15.05
CA MET A 344 8.16 -11.40 13.99
C MET A 344 9.66 -11.30 14.25
N HIS A 345 10.47 -11.68 13.26
CA HIS A 345 11.91 -11.51 13.29
C HIS A 345 12.33 -10.20 12.64
N LEU A 346 13.18 -9.44 13.35
CA LEU A 346 13.72 -8.14 12.90
C LEU A 346 14.65 -8.28 11.68
N ASN A 347 15.44 -9.35 11.63
CA ASN A 347 16.39 -9.55 10.54
C ASN A 347 15.64 -9.76 9.23
N ASP A 348 15.85 -8.85 8.29
CA ASP A 348 15.27 -8.94 6.96
C ASP A 348 16.17 -8.27 5.92
N VAL A 349 16.27 -8.88 4.75
CA VAL A 349 16.98 -8.34 3.59
C VAL A 349 16.38 -7.00 3.13
N ALA A 350 15.13 -6.72 3.48
CA ALA A 350 14.47 -5.43 3.22
C ALA A 350 15.26 -4.23 3.79
N PHE A 351 15.98 -4.43 4.90
CA PHE A 351 16.78 -3.38 5.52
C PHE A 351 18.15 -3.20 4.89
N LEU A 352 18.55 -4.03 3.93
CA LEU A 352 19.85 -3.91 3.27
C LEU A 352 20.00 -2.58 2.53
N GLY A 353 19.00 -2.19 1.73
CA GLY A 353 19.00 -0.91 1.00
C GLY A 353 19.08 0.30 1.93
N PRO A 354 18.13 0.49 2.86
CA PRO A 354 18.21 1.53 3.89
C PRO A 354 19.50 1.50 4.71
N GLY A 355 20.01 0.31 5.04
CA GLY A 355 21.27 0.12 5.77
C GLY A 355 22.48 0.59 4.97
N LEU A 356 22.54 0.30 3.67
CA LEU A 356 23.59 0.79 2.78
C LEU A 356 23.55 2.30 2.63
N LEU A 357 22.36 2.91 2.49
CA LEU A 357 22.20 4.36 2.48
C LEU A 357 22.69 5.00 3.79
N PHE A 358 22.30 4.43 4.93
CA PHE A 358 22.76 4.89 6.23
C PHE A 358 24.28 4.80 6.39
N LEU A 359 24.87 3.66 6.04
CA LEU A 359 26.33 3.47 6.10
C LEU A 359 27.05 4.44 5.16
N ASN A 360 26.53 4.64 3.95
CA ASN A 360 27.08 5.58 3.00
C ASN A 360 27.11 7.01 3.59
N GLN A 361 26.02 7.46 4.22
CA GLN A 361 25.97 8.76 4.90
C GLN A 361 26.95 8.86 6.07
N TYR A 362 27.09 7.78 6.86
CA TYR A 362 28.04 7.73 7.97
C TYR A 362 29.49 7.93 7.50
N PHE A 363 29.82 7.43 6.31
CA PHE A 363 31.13 7.61 5.67
C PHE A 363 31.18 8.80 4.70
N ASN A 364 30.44 9.89 4.99
CA ASN A 364 30.42 11.13 4.22
C ASN A 364 30.01 10.96 2.74
N SER A 365 29.12 10.01 2.45
CA SER A 365 28.55 9.77 1.11
C SER A 365 29.61 9.51 0.04
N PHE A 366 30.53 8.56 0.31
CA PHE A 366 31.59 8.17 -0.62
C PHE A 366 31.03 7.61 -1.95
N ILE A 367 29.87 6.97 -1.91
CA ILE A 367 29.11 6.52 -3.10
C ILE A 367 27.98 7.50 -3.34
N ASP A 368 27.60 7.74 -4.60
CA ASP A 368 26.43 8.54 -4.92
C ASP A 368 25.14 7.95 -4.30
N GLU A 369 24.52 8.71 -3.39
CA GLU A 369 23.31 8.28 -2.68
C GLU A 369 22.16 7.97 -3.64
N TYR A 370 22.09 8.65 -4.81
CA TYR A 370 21.06 8.39 -5.81
C TYR A 370 21.22 7.00 -6.46
N ALA A 371 22.44 6.60 -6.78
CA ALA A 371 22.73 5.26 -7.28
C ALA A 371 22.41 4.18 -6.24
N VAL A 372 22.76 4.41 -4.97
CA VAL A 372 22.42 3.48 -3.87
C VAL A 372 20.90 3.39 -3.68
N LEU A 373 20.17 4.49 -3.83
CA LEU A 373 18.71 4.49 -3.73
C LEU A 373 18.06 3.64 -4.84
N TRP A 374 18.55 3.71 -6.08
CA TRP A 374 18.08 2.85 -7.16
C TRP A 374 18.44 1.37 -6.95
N LEU A 375 19.58 1.07 -6.35
CA LEU A 375 19.95 -0.30 -5.97
C LEU A 375 19.13 -0.83 -4.80
N ALA A 376 18.59 0.07 -3.97
CA ALA A 376 17.77 -0.26 -2.81
C ALA A 376 16.30 -0.52 -3.16
N LEU A 377 15.79 0.11 -4.24
CA LEU A 377 14.45 -0.15 -4.80
C LEU A 377 14.44 -1.50 -5.53
#